data_AF-A0A2G6JZN9-F1
#
_entry.id   AF-A0A2G6JZN9-F1
#
_cell.length_a   1.000
_cell.length_b   1.000
_cell.length_c   1.000
_cell.angle_alpha   90.00
_cell.angle_beta   90.00
_cell.angle_gamma   90.00
#
_symmetry.space_group_name_H-M   'P 1'
#
loop_
_entity.id
_entity.type
_entity.pdbx_description
1 polymer ?
#
loop_
_entity_poly.entity_id
_entity_poly.type
_entity_poly.pdbx_seq_one_letter_code
_entity_poly.pdbx_strand_id
1 'polypeptide(L)'
;MARRDTSLTILGATSGDTGSAAEHAMLGKERVTVFMLTPRGRATEFQQAQMFSVADPHIVNITVDGVFDDCQDLVKAVNADAEFKRRWNIGAVNSINWARLLAQVVYYVACWLRVSSDDTQRVSICVPSGNFGNICAGHIARQMGLPIEHLVLATNENNVLEEFFRTGVYRVRGAAETYATSSPSMDISKASNFERFAYDLLGRDGARVATLFGEQLPSTGQIDLSAATEFRSASAEFGFVAGSSTHADRLRTIAAWHREAAVLVDPHTADGLKVAGDYLNGALPVSGDGPVIVLETALPVKFSAAITEAIGHPAPVPEKFAHLLDLPRHTVPIGNDAEELKALIAGTLGTS
;
A
#
# COMPACT_ATOMS: atom_id res chain seq x y z
N MET A 1 -22.74 -8.63 -8.88
CA MET A 1 -22.98 -8.18 -10.26
C MET A 1 -23.96 -9.09 -11.01
N ALA A 2 -23.82 -10.42 -10.96
CA ALA A 2 -24.82 -11.35 -11.53
C ALA A 2 -26.26 -11.11 -11.03
N ARG A 3 -26.44 -10.72 -9.76
CA ARG A 3 -27.75 -10.37 -9.19
C ARG A 3 -28.39 -9.05 -9.68
N ARG A 4 -27.63 -8.18 -10.36
CA ARG A 4 -28.11 -6.85 -10.82
C ARG A 4 -27.95 -6.63 -12.33
N ASP A 5 -27.44 -7.62 -13.06
CA ASP A 5 -27.12 -7.55 -14.49
C ASP A 5 -26.30 -6.32 -14.91
N THR A 6 -25.31 -5.94 -14.08
CA THR A 6 -24.43 -4.78 -14.35
C THR A 6 -22.99 -5.21 -14.64
N SER A 7 -22.30 -4.45 -15.48
CA SER A 7 -20.84 -4.49 -15.66
C SER A 7 -20.14 -3.40 -14.83
N LEU A 8 -18.85 -3.58 -14.55
CA LEU A 8 -18.00 -2.56 -13.91
C LEU A 8 -16.75 -2.35 -14.75
N THR A 9 -16.41 -1.09 -14.99
CA THR A 9 -15.16 -0.73 -15.61
C THR A 9 -14.22 -0.16 -14.55
N ILE A 10 -13.14 -0.86 -14.26
CA ILE A 10 -12.12 -0.38 -13.33
C ILE A 10 -11.13 0.46 -14.13
N LEU A 11 -10.94 1.71 -13.72
CA LEU A 11 -9.89 2.58 -14.24
C LEU A 11 -8.88 2.87 -13.13
N GLY A 12 -7.60 2.58 -13.38
CA GLY A 12 -6.53 2.77 -12.41
C GLY A 12 -5.22 3.23 -13.05
N ALA A 13 -4.32 3.75 -12.21
CA ALA A 13 -2.94 4.06 -12.58
C ALA A 13 -2.00 3.34 -11.62
N THR A 14 -0.84 2.88 -12.12
CA THR A 14 0.16 2.19 -11.30
C THR A 14 1.60 2.58 -11.67
N SER A 15 2.48 2.48 -10.68
CA SER A 15 3.94 2.45 -10.88
C SER A 15 4.50 1.02 -11.03
N GLY A 16 3.65 -0.02 -10.90
CA GLY A 16 4.01 -1.42 -11.07
C GLY A 16 3.21 -2.36 -10.17
N ASP A 17 3.53 -2.39 -8.86
CA ASP A 17 3.00 -3.45 -7.97
C ASP A 17 1.49 -3.43 -7.78
N THR A 18 0.90 -2.24 -7.63
CA THR A 18 -0.55 -2.13 -7.38
C THR A 18 -1.35 -2.57 -8.61
N GLY A 19 -0.86 -2.31 -9.82
CA GLY A 19 -1.49 -2.75 -11.07
C GLY A 19 -1.50 -4.27 -11.17
N SER A 20 -0.33 -4.91 -10.97
CA SER A 20 -0.22 -6.37 -11.00
C SER A 20 -1.22 -7.06 -10.07
N ALA A 21 -1.40 -6.56 -8.85
CA ALA A 21 -2.35 -7.11 -7.89
C ALA A 21 -3.82 -6.88 -8.30
N ALA A 22 -4.13 -5.68 -8.83
CA ALA A 22 -5.48 -5.37 -9.30
C ALA A 22 -5.87 -6.21 -10.52
N GLU A 23 -4.98 -6.36 -11.49
CA GLU A 23 -5.19 -7.17 -12.70
C GLU A 23 -5.41 -8.64 -12.36
N HIS A 24 -4.52 -9.24 -11.56
CA HIS A 24 -4.64 -10.64 -11.15
C HIS A 24 -5.90 -10.93 -10.32
N ALA A 25 -6.36 -9.96 -9.50
CA ALA A 25 -7.59 -10.09 -8.73
C ALA A 25 -8.85 -10.09 -9.62
N MET A 26 -8.77 -9.55 -10.83
CA MET A 26 -9.88 -9.43 -11.78
C MET A 26 -9.84 -10.44 -12.92
N LEU A 27 -8.83 -11.30 -12.98
CA LEU A 27 -8.74 -12.38 -13.97
C LEU A 27 -10.01 -13.25 -13.99
N GLY A 28 -10.52 -13.52 -15.18
CA GLY A 28 -11.71 -14.33 -15.40
C GLY A 28 -13.02 -13.72 -14.88
N LYS A 29 -13.04 -12.43 -14.50
CA LYS A 29 -14.27 -11.74 -14.10
C LYS A 29 -14.97 -11.15 -15.32
N GLU A 30 -15.79 -11.96 -16.01
CA GLU A 30 -16.48 -11.60 -17.27
C GLU A 30 -17.24 -10.26 -17.29
N ARG A 31 -17.66 -9.76 -16.13
CA ARG A 31 -18.42 -8.49 -16.00
C ARG A 31 -17.57 -7.32 -15.50
N VAL A 32 -16.25 -7.50 -15.43
CA VAL A 32 -15.31 -6.49 -14.96
C VAL A 32 -14.23 -6.32 -16.02
N THR A 33 -14.10 -5.11 -16.56
CA THR A 33 -12.99 -4.76 -17.44
C THR A 33 -12.06 -3.80 -16.72
N VAL A 34 -10.75 -4.06 -16.73
CA VAL A 34 -9.73 -3.24 -16.08
C VAL A 34 -8.94 -2.49 -17.14
N PHE A 35 -8.87 -1.17 -17.02
CA PHE A 35 -7.94 -0.31 -17.74
C PHE A 35 -6.88 0.18 -16.76
N MET A 36 -5.64 -0.29 -16.93
CA MET A 36 -4.53 0.04 -16.03
C MET A 36 -3.49 0.89 -16.76
N LEU A 37 -3.32 2.13 -16.32
CA LEU A 37 -2.34 3.06 -16.88
C LEU A 37 -0.99 2.86 -16.18
N THR A 38 0.05 2.64 -16.98
CA THR A 38 1.44 2.56 -16.52
C THR A 38 2.31 3.56 -17.30
N PRO A 39 3.12 4.40 -16.64
CA PRO A 39 4.03 5.30 -17.34
C PRO A 39 5.11 4.49 -18.09
N ARG A 40 5.31 4.83 -19.36
CA ARG A 40 6.18 4.07 -20.26
C ARG A 40 7.63 4.05 -19.75
N GLY A 41 8.19 2.85 -19.62
CA GLY A 41 9.59 2.63 -19.25
C GLY A 41 9.93 2.90 -17.77
N ARG A 42 8.95 3.10 -16.88
CA ARG A 42 9.21 3.42 -15.46
C ARG A 42 9.06 2.24 -14.50
N ALA A 43 8.21 1.26 -14.81
CA ALA A 43 8.09 0.03 -14.02
C ALA A 43 9.29 -0.90 -14.28
N THR A 44 9.72 -1.68 -13.28
CA THR A 44 10.80 -2.66 -13.46
C THR A 44 10.40 -3.73 -14.47
N GLU A 45 11.38 -4.39 -15.08
CA GLU A 45 11.11 -5.46 -16.05
C GLU A 45 10.22 -6.57 -15.47
N PHE A 46 10.46 -6.97 -14.23
CA PHE A 46 9.65 -7.97 -13.54
C PHE A 46 8.21 -7.50 -13.33
N GLN A 47 8.00 -6.25 -12.90
CA GLN A 47 6.65 -5.69 -12.73
C GLN A 47 5.91 -5.56 -14.07
N GLN A 48 6.61 -5.12 -15.12
CA GLN A 48 6.06 -5.08 -16.47
C GLN A 48 5.67 -6.48 -16.94
N ALA A 49 6.51 -7.48 -16.71
CA ALA A 49 6.19 -8.86 -17.07
C ALA A 49 4.98 -9.39 -16.29
N GLN A 50 4.82 -9.04 -15.00
CA GLN A 50 3.63 -9.41 -14.23
C GLN A 50 2.34 -8.82 -14.82
N MET A 51 2.35 -7.55 -15.24
CA MET A 51 1.14 -6.90 -15.77
C MET A 51 0.92 -7.26 -17.25
N PHE A 52 1.92 -7.01 -18.08
CA PHE A 52 1.77 -7.02 -19.53
C PHE A 52 1.73 -8.43 -20.12
N SER A 53 2.11 -9.48 -19.38
CA SER A 53 1.92 -10.86 -19.84
C SER A 53 0.49 -11.38 -19.71
N VAL A 54 -0.40 -10.61 -19.05
CA VAL A 54 -1.80 -10.99 -18.89
C VAL A 54 -2.52 -10.94 -20.24
N ALA A 55 -2.92 -12.10 -20.75
CA ALA A 55 -3.62 -12.25 -22.03
C ALA A 55 -5.17 -12.26 -21.91
N ASP A 56 -5.72 -11.91 -20.73
CA ASP A 56 -7.17 -11.83 -20.51
C ASP A 56 -7.74 -10.61 -21.26
N PRO A 57 -8.75 -10.78 -22.14
CA PRO A 57 -9.31 -9.67 -22.92
C PRO A 57 -10.00 -8.60 -22.08
N HIS A 58 -10.33 -8.89 -20.82
CA HIS A 58 -10.88 -7.92 -19.87
C HIS A 58 -9.81 -7.13 -19.13
N ILE A 59 -8.52 -7.39 -19.37
CA ILE A 59 -7.41 -6.65 -18.79
C ILE A 59 -6.70 -5.87 -19.90
N VAL A 60 -6.84 -4.54 -19.85
CA VAL A 60 -6.29 -3.61 -20.83
C VAL A 60 -5.16 -2.82 -20.17
N ASN A 61 -3.93 -3.25 -20.46
CA ASN A 61 -2.72 -2.57 -20.03
C ASN A 61 -2.41 -1.39 -20.98
N ILE A 62 -2.37 -0.18 -20.44
CA ILE A 62 -2.17 1.06 -21.19
C ILE A 62 -0.81 1.66 -20.82
N THR A 63 0.05 1.92 -21.82
CA THR A 63 1.33 2.60 -21.58
C THR A 63 1.26 4.07 -22.00
N VAL A 64 1.46 4.97 -21.05
CA VAL A 64 1.32 6.42 -21.24
C VAL A 64 2.69 7.07 -21.42
N ASP A 65 2.81 7.97 -22.39
CA ASP A 65 3.96 8.87 -22.51
C ASP A 65 3.94 9.92 -21.38
N GLY A 66 4.67 9.66 -20.31
CA GLY A 66 4.73 10.56 -19.16
C GLY A 66 5.31 9.91 -17.92
N VAL A 67 5.00 10.51 -16.76
CA VAL A 67 5.31 10.01 -15.43
C VAL A 67 4.06 9.44 -14.75
N PHE A 68 4.23 8.90 -13.54
CA PHE A 68 3.11 8.31 -12.79
C PHE A 68 2.02 9.34 -12.48
N ASP A 69 2.40 10.58 -12.17
CA ASP A 69 1.45 11.67 -11.89
C ASP A 69 0.56 11.98 -13.11
N ASP A 70 1.11 11.95 -14.33
CA ASP A 70 0.34 12.10 -15.56
C ASP A 70 -0.73 11.00 -15.67
N CYS A 71 -0.37 9.75 -15.38
CA CYS A 71 -1.33 8.64 -15.35
C CYS A 71 -2.43 8.87 -14.32
N GLN A 72 -2.10 9.39 -13.14
CA GLN A 72 -3.10 9.72 -12.11
C GLN A 72 -4.03 10.85 -12.57
N ASP A 73 -3.50 11.88 -13.23
CA ASP A 73 -4.27 13.01 -13.72
C ASP A 73 -5.23 12.61 -14.85
N LEU A 74 -4.83 11.70 -15.73
CA LEU A 74 -5.73 11.09 -16.71
C LEU A 74 -6.90 10.33 -16.03
N VAL A 75 -6.61 9.53 -15.00
CA VAL A 75 -7.64 8.83 -14.22
C VAL A 75 -8.58 9.82 -13.52
N LYS A 76 -8.07 10.95 -13.00
CA LYS A 76 -8.88 12.01 -12.39
C LYS A 76 -9.76 12.70 -13.43
N ALA A 77 -9.23 13.01 -14.61
CA ALA A 77 -9.96 13.65 -15.69
C ALA A 77 -11.17 12.81 -16.13
N VAL A 78 -10.98 11.50 -16.34
CA VAL A 78 -12.09 10.58 -16.62
C VAL A 78 -13.06 10.50 -15.44
N ASN A 79 -12.54 10.53 -14.20
CA ASN A 79 -13.38 10.47 -13.01
C ASN A 79 -14.20 11.76 -12.73
N ALA A 80 -13.78 12.90 -13.26
CA ALA A 80 -14.50 14.16 -13.16
C ALA A 80 -15.67 14.24 -14.16
N ASP A 81 -15.63 13.45 -15.23
CA ASP A 81 -16.69 13.38 -16.25
C ASP A 81 -17.84 12.46 -15.79
N ALA A 82 -18.83 13.07 -15.14
CA ALA A 82 -19.96 12.35 -14.57
C ALA A 82 -20.81 11.61 -15.62
N GLU A 83 -20.90 12.12 -16.85
CA GLU A 83 -21.64 11.46 -17.94
C GLU A 83 -20.88 10.21 -18.40
N PHE A 84 -19.60 10.35 -18.68
CA PHE A 84 -18.75 9.23 -19.09
C PHE A 84 -18.72 8.11 -18.05
N LYS A 85 -18.58 8.47 -16.76
CA LYS A 85 -18.61 7.50 -15.66
C LYS A 85 -19.90 6.70 -15.60
N ARG A 86 -21.05 7.38 -15.73
CA ARG A 86 -22.36 6.72 -15.71
C ARG A 86 -22.54 5.83 -16.94
N ARG A 87 -22.14 6.31 -18.12
CA ARG A 87 -22.27 5.57 -19.37
C ARG A 87 -21.48 4.26 -19.34
N TRP A 88 -20.25 4.29 -18.81
CA TRP A 88 -19.33 3.14 -18.86
C TRP A 88 -19.14 2.43 -17.52
N ASN A 89 -19.96 2.74 -16.51
CA ASN A 89 -19.87 2.19 -15.15
C ASN A 89 -18.43 2.27 -14.59
N ILE A 90 -17.79 3.43 -14.72
CA ILE A 90 -16.41 3.62 -14.27
C ILE A 90 -16.37 3.62 -12.73
N GLY A 91 -15.69 2.62 -12.18
CA GLY A 91 -15.30 2.51 -10.79
C GLY A 91 -13.79 2.63 -10.62
N ALA A 92 -13.37 2.84 -9.38
CA ALA A 92 -11.95 2.86 -9.00
C ALA A 92 -11.63 1.66 -8.10
N VAL A 93 -10.50 1.01 -8.36
CA VAL A 93 -9.83 0.18 -7.36
C VAL A 93 -8.84 1.08 -6.63
N ASN A 94 -9.25 1.57 -5.46
CA ASN A 94 -8.41 2.45 -4.64
C ASN A 94 -8.15 1.85 -3.25
N SER A 95 -7.09 2.32 -2.60
CA SER A 95 -6.66 1.90 -1.27
C SER A 95 -7.68 2.18 -0.15
N ILE A 96 -8.74 2.92 -0.46
CA ILE A 96 -9.81 3.28 0.48
C ILE A 96 -11.00 2.34 0.44
N ASN A 97 -11.04 1.33 -0.45
CA ASN A 97 -12.16 0.39 -0.46
C ASN A 97 -12.18 -0.45 0.83
N TRP A 98 -13.31 -0.45 1.54
CA TRP A 98 -13.47 -1.20 2.80
C TRP A 98 -13.21 -2.71 2.65
N ALA A 99 -13.58 -3.31 1.51
CA ALA A 99 -13.36 -4.73 1.27
C ALA A 99 -11.87 -5.09 1.24
N ARG A 100 -11.01 -4.17 0.78
CA ARG A 100 -9.55 -4.35 0.81
C ARG A 100 -9.06 -4.42 2.25
N LEU A 101 -9.57 -3.55 3.13
CA LEU A 101 -9.23 -3.54 4.55
C LEU A 101 -9.72 -4.81 5.26
N LEU A 102 -10.97 -5.21 5.00
CA LEU A 102 -11.56 -6.41 5.58
C LEU A 102 -10.79 -7.68 5.21
N ALA A 103 -10.39 -7.83 3.94
CA ALA A 103 -9.60 -8.98 3.50
C ALA A 103 -8.25 -9.07 4.22
N GLN A 104 -7.66 -7.92 4.57
CA GLN A 104 -6.38 -7.86 5.28
C GLN A 104 -6.47 -8.34 6.74
N VAL A 105 -7.62 -8.14 7.41
CA VAL A 105 -7.85 -8.63 8.79
C VAL A 105 -7.60 -10.14 8.91
N VAL A 106 -7.91 -10.90 7.86
CA VAL A 106 -7.81 -12.38 7.86
C VAL A 106 -6.39 -12.86 8.13
N TYR A 107 -5.36 -12.22 7.55
CA TYR A 107 -3.99 -12.69 7.77
C TYR A 107 -3.43 -12.30 9.12
N TYR A 108 -3.97 -11.29 9.81
CA TYR A 108 -3.60 -11.03 11.21
C TYR A 108 -4.01 -12.20 12.10
N VAL A 109 -5.24 -12.68 11.95
CA VAL A 109 -5.74 -13.88 12.65
C VAL A 109 -4.91 -15.10 12.25
N ALA A 110 -4.66 -15.31 10.96
CA ALA A 110 -3.88 -16.44 10.48
C ALA A 110 -2.41 -16.43 10.95
N CYS A 111 -1.79 -15.25 11.09
CA CYS A 111 -0.43 -15.12 11.62
C CYS A 111 -0.41 -15.43 13.12
N TRP A 112 -1.35 -14.88 13.90
CA TRP A 112 -1.47 -15.17 15.32
C TRP A 112 -1.68 -16.67 15.57
N LEU A 113 -2.60 -17.32 14.85
CA LEU A 113 -2.83 -18.77 14.96
C LEU A 113 -1.60 -19.64 14.65
N ARG A 114 -0.64 -19.15 13.86
CA ARG A 114 0.59 -19.88 13.52
C ARG A 114 1.70 -19.74 14.54
N VAL A 115 1.69 -18.66 15.32
CA VAL A 115 2.78 -18.31 16.25
C VAL A 115 2.37 -18.58 17.70
N SER A 116 1.07 -18.50 18.00
CA SER A 116 0.56 -18.68 19.35
C SER A 116 0.39 -20.15 19.74
N SER A 117 0.75 -20.49 20.98
CA SER A 117 0.54 -21.81 21.58
C SER A 117 -0.83 -21.98 22.23
N ASP A 118 -1.48 -20.88 22.59
CA ASP A 118 -2.81 -20.85 23.22
C ASP A 118 -3.58 -19.58 22.83
N ASP A 119 -4.83 -19.47 23.30
CA ASP A 119 -5.75 -18.40 22.95
C ASP A 119 -5.55 -17.08 23.72
N THR A 120 -4.59 -17.05 24.65
CA THR A 120 -4.25 -15.88 25.47
C THR A 120 -2.91 -15.25 25.10
N GLN A 121 -2.04 -16.00 24.40
CA GLN A 121 -0.71 -15.54 24.04
C GLN A 121 -0.80 -14.26 23.20
N ARG A 122 -0.17 -13.21 23.73
CA ARG A 122 -0.08 -11.92 23.05
C ARG A 122 1.10 -11.90 22.08
N VAL A 123 0.90 -11.25 20.94
CA VAL A 123 1.93 -11.06 19.92
C VAL A 123 1.99 -9.59 19.51
N SER A 124 3.16 -9.12 19.09
CA SER A 124 3.31 -7.82 18.44
C SER A 124 3.49 -8.00 16.93
N ILE A 125 2.95 -7.08 16.14
CA ILE A 125 2.99 -7.20 14.67
C ILE A 125 3.58 -5.92 14.09
N CYS A 126 4.71 -6.05 13.41
CA CYS A 126 5.38 -4.96 12.72
C CYS A 126 4.98 -4.89 11.25
N VAL A 127 4.58 -3.70 10.81
CA VAL A 127 3.96 -3.46 9.51
C VAL A 127 4.70 -2.34 8.78
N PRO A 128 5.43 -2.66 7.69
CA PRO A 128 5.88 -1.66 6.73
C PRO A 128 4.67 -0.89 6.18
N SER A 129 4.61 0.41 6.47
CA SER A 129 3.39 1.20 6.38
C SER A 129 3.58 2.44 5.50
N GLY A 130 2.80 2.49 4.41
CA GLY A 130 2.59 3.70 3.62
C GLY A 130 1.19 4.27 3.87
N ASN A 131 0.21 3.90 3.03
CA ASN A 131 -1.17 4.40 3.08
C ASN A 131 -2.01 4.00 4.32
N PHE A 132 -1.40 3.41 5.36
CA PHE A 132 -2.02 3.00 6.63
C PHE A 132 -3.09 1.89 6.55
N GLY A 133 -3.38 1.33 5.36
CA GLY A 133 -4.41 0.30 5.19
C GLY A 133 -4.08 -1.00 5.93
N ASN A 134 -2.89 -1.55 5.70
CA ASN A 134 -2.49 -2.83 6.30
C ASN A 134 -2.56 -2.78 7.84
N ILE A 135 -1.88 -1.82 8.47
CA ILE A 135 -1.87 -1.71 9.93
C ILE A 135 -3.24 -1.31 10.51
N CYS A 136 -4.08 -0.59 9.76
CA CYS A 136 -5.47 -0.34 10.16
C CYS A 136 -6.30 -1.63 10.19
N ALA A 137 -6.03 -2.60 9.32
CA ALA A 137 -6.63 -3.93 9.42
C ALA A 137 -6.15 -4.68 10.68
N GLY A 138 -4.89 -4.50 11.07
CA GLY A 138 -4.36 -4.98 12.36
C GLY A 138 -5.06 -4.35 13.56
N HIS A 139 -5.32 -3.04 13.50
CA HIS A 139 -6.12 -2.33 14.51
C HIS A 139 -7.53 -2.91 14.59
N ILE A 140 -8.19 -3.14 13.45
CA ILE A 140 -9.51 -3.79 13.43
C ILE A 140 -9.45 -5.19 14.06
N ALA A 141 -8.44 -6.01 13.71
CA ALA A 141 -8.26 -7.34 14.30
C ALA A 141 -8.10 -7.28 15.83
N ARG A 142 -7.32 -6.31 16.34
CA ARG A 142 -7.16 -6.06 17.77
C ARG A 142 -8.46 -5.61 18.43
N GLN A 143 -9.21 -4.70 17.80
CA GLN A 143 -10.53 -4.25 18.26
C GLN A 143 -11.57 -5.39 18.25
N MET A 144 -11.41 -6.39 17.39
CA MET A 144 -12.22 -7.61 17.38
C MET A 144 -11.86 -8.61 18.50
N GLY A 145 -10.80 -8.34 19.28
CA GLY A 145 -10.37 -9.16 20.40
C GLY A 145 -9.19 -10.09 20.12
N LEU A 146 -8.55 -9.99 18.94
CA LEU A 146 -7.32 -10.74 18.69
C LEU A 146 -6.23 -10.28 19.68
N PRO A 147 -5.50 -11.19 20.38
CA PRO A 147 -4.46 -10.84 21.37
C PRO A 147 -3.21 -10.17 20.75
N ILE A 148 -3.37 -8.99 20.19
CA ILE A 148 -2.27 -8.15 19.69
C ILE A 148 -1.86 -7.20 20.81
N GLU A 149 -0.62 -7.32 21.26
CA GLU A 149 -0.02 -6.44 22.24
C GLU A 149 0.24 -5.06 21.62
N HIS A 150 1.14 -5.01 20.63
CA HIS A 150 1.47 -3.80 19.90
C HIS A 150 1.37 -3.97 18.38
N LEU A 151 0.90 -2.91 17.73
CA LEU A 151 0.98 -2.69 16.30
C LEU A 151 2.15 -1.74 16.03
N VAL A 152 3.25 -2.30 15.54
CA VAL A 152 4.50 -1.57 15.32
C VAL A 152 4.53 -1.05 13.88
N LEU A 153 4.34 0.24 13.72
CA LEU A 153 4.35 0.95 12.45
C LEU A 153 5.79 1.25 12.01
N ALA A 154 6.21 0.69 10.88
CA ALA A 154 7.49 0.99 10.27
C ALA A 154 7.31 1.89 9.04
N THR A 155 7.90 3.09 9.05
CA THR A 155 7.99 3.97 7.88
C THR A 155 9.41 3.97 7.33
N ASN A 156 9.56 4.35 6.08
CA ASN A 156 10.85 4.78 5.54
C ASN A 156 11.12 6.25 5.92
N GLU A 157 11.92 6.96 5.14
CA GLU A 157 12.24 8.38 5.31
C GLU A 157 10.99 9.29 5.21
N ASN A 158 9.93 8.83 4.55
CA ASN A 158 8.64 9.50 4.49
C ASN A 158 7.82 9.17 5.76
N ASN A 159 8.21 9.78 6.86
CA ASN A 159 7.82 9.37 8.22
C ASN A 159 6.61 10.13 8.80
N VAL A 160 5.68 10.63 7.98
CA VAL A 160 4.52 11.42 8.45
C VAL A 160 3.68 10.70 9.52
N LEU A 161 3.58 9.37 9.41
CA LEU A 161 2.85 8.53 10.37
C LEU A 161 3.64 8.33 11.66
N GLU A 162 4.95 8.09 11.58
CA GLU A 162 5.81 8.01 12.76
C GLU A 162 5.81 9.33 13.54
N GLU A 163 5.94 10.46 12.85
CA GLU A 163 5.85 11.79 13.46
C GLU A 163 4.52 11.97 14.20
N PHE A 164 3.39 11.55 13.60
CA PHE A 164 2.09 11.60 14.27
C PHE A 164 2.07 10.76 15.55
N PHE A 165 2.50 9.49 15.51
CA PHE A 165 2.49 8.64 16.71
C PHE A 165 3.46 9.12 17.79
N ARG A 166 4.53 9.82 17.42
CA ARG A 166 5.49 10.40 18.37
C ARG A 166 5.03 11.75 18.96
N THR A 167 4.34 12.58 18.18
CA THR A 167 4.11 14.00 18.54
C THR A 167 2.64 14.40 18.65
N GLY A 168 1.74 13.65 18.03
CA GLY A 168 0.33 14.01 17.83
C GLY A 168 0.10 14.92 16.64
N VAL A 169 1.16 15.31 15.91
CA VAL A 169 1.06 16.19 14.74
C VAL A 169 1.10 15.35 13.46
N TYR A 170 0.01 15.42 12.68
CA TYR A 170 -0.08 14.86 11.35
C TYR A 170 0.06 15.98 10.31
N ARG A 171 1.26 16.13 9.73
CA ARG A 171 1.57 17.18 8.73
C ARG A 171 1.82 16.56 7.36
N VAL A 172 0.93 16.83 6.40
CA VAL A 172 1.08 16.34 5.03
C VAL A 172 2.33 16.94 4.41
N ARG A 173 3.13 16.11 3.74
CA ARG A 173 4.37 16.53 3.08
C ARG A 173 4.08 16.99 1.65
N GLY A 174 4.67 18.10 1.24
CA GLY A 174 4.67 18.49 -0.17
C GLY A 174 5.55 17.58 -1.02
N ALA A 175 5.50 17.72 -2.35
CA ALA A 175 6.35 16.97 -3.27
C ALA A 175 7.85 17.16 -2.97
N ALA A 176 8.27 18.37 -2.58
CA ALA A 176 9.66 18.67 -2.22
C ALA A 176 10.13 18.01 -0.90
N GLU A 177 9.20 17.55 -0.07
CA GLU A 177 9.45 16.89 1.22
C GLU A 177 9.09 15.39 1.18
N THR A 178 8.71 14.86 0.02
CA THR A 178 8.44 13.43 -0.18
C THR A 178 9.61 12.84 -0.96
N TYR A 179 10.43 12.05 -0.28
CA TYR A 179 11.65 11.49 -0.86
C TYR A 179 11.32 10.24 -1.67
N ALA A 180 11.96 10.11 -2.84
CA ALA A 180 12.02 8.83 -3.53
C ALA A 180 13.01 7.92 -2.78
N THR A 181 12.52 6.81 -2.25
CA THR A 181 13.31 5.87 -1.44
C THR A 181 13.47 4.53 -2.15
N SER A 182 14.23 3.62 -1.53
CA SER A 182 14.35 2.24 -2.03
C SER A 182 13.19 1.34 -1.62
N SER A 183 12.20 1.84 -0.85
CA SER A 183 10.92 1.18 -0.56
C SER A 183 9.74 2.02 -1.08
N PRO A 184 9.63 2.19 -2.41
CA PRO A 184 8.80 3.23 -3.04
C PRO A 184 7.28 3.08 -2.80
N SER A 185 6.79 1.89 -2.42
CA SER A 185 5.37 1.71 -2.10
C SER A 185 4.95 2.39 -0.79
N MET A 186 5.94 2.84 0.00
CA MET A 186 5.76 3.56 1.26
C MET A 186 6.04 5.07 1.13
N ASP A 187 6.45 5.56 -0.04
CA ASP A 187 6.73 6.98 -0.31
C ASP A 187 5.44 7.80 -0.43
N ILE A 188 4.80 8.02 0.71
CA ILE A 188 3.49 8.68 0.79
C ILE A 188 3.59 10.02 1.52
N SER A 189 2.93 11.02 0.96
CA SER A 189 2.77 12.34 1.57
C SER A 189 1.57 12.43 2.52
N LYS A 190 0.50 11.70 2.19
CA LYS A 190 -0.77 11.65 2.92
C LYS A 190 -1.26 10.21 3.00
N ALA A 191 -1.43 9.70 4.22
CA ALA A 191 -1.90 8.34 4.44
C ALA A 191 -3.42 8.23 4.28
N SER A 192 -3.89 7.63 3.17
CA SER A 192 -5.31 7.61 2.81
C SER A 192 -6.22 6.88 3.81
N ASN A 193 -5.71 5.91 4.57
CA ASN A 193 -6.51 5.16 5.56
C ASN A 193 -6.36 5.72 6.99
N PHE A 194 -5.49 6.72 7.20
CA PHE A 194 -5.26 7.26 8.54
C PHE A 194 -6.52 7.90 9.15
N GLU A 195 -7.36 8.53 8.31
CA GLU A 195 -8.66 9.08 8.70
C GLU A 195 -9.57 8.05 9.40
N ARG A 196 -9.48 6.76 9.02
CA ARG A 196 -10.26 5.68 9.66
C ARG A 196 -9.85 5.46 11.11
N PHE A 197 -8.55 5.47 11.37
CA PHE A 197 -8.05 5.35 12.73
C PHE A 197 -8.29 6.64 13.52
N ALA A 198 -8.13 7.80 12.89
CA ALA A 198 -8.46 9.07 13.52
C ALA A 198 -9.94 9.12 13.97
N TYR A 199 -10.86 8.50 13.22
CA TYR A 199 -12.25 8.35 13.66
C TYR A 199 -12.37 7.58 14.99
N ASP A 200 -11.72 6.43 15.13
CA ASP A 200 -11.71 5.69 16.42
C ASP A 200 -11.00 6.49 17.52
N LEU A 201 -9.85 7.10 17.22
CA LEU A 201 -9.10 7.93 18.15
C LEU A 201 -9.93 9.10 18.69
N LEU A 202 -10.78 9.70 17.87
CA LEU A 202 -11.64 10.84 18.24
C LEU A 202 -12.97 10.38 18.85
N GLY A 203 -13.03 9.13 19.35
CA GLY A 203 -14.23 8.60 20.01
C GLY A 203 -15.40 8.39 19.04
N ARG A 204 -15.11 8.13 17.76
CA ARG A 204 -16.09 7.91 16.68
C ARG A 204 -16.97 9.14 16.41
N ASP A 205 -16.43 10.34 16.67
CA ASP A 205 -17.07 11.61 16.36
C ASP A 205 -16.83 12.01 14.89
N GLY A 206 -17.84 11.77 14.05
CA GLY A 206 -17.78 12.09 12.63
C GLY A 206 -17.71 13.59 12.33
N ALA A 207 -18.25 14.45 13.20
CA ALA A 207 -18.20 15.89 13.00
C ALA A 207 -16.77 16.41 13.22
N ARG A 208 -16.09 15.94 14.27
CA ARG A 208 -14.68 16.27 14.50
C ARG A 208 -13.77 15.78 13.38
N VAL A 209 -13.99 14.57 12.88
CA VAL A 209 -13.24 14.07 11.71
C VAL A 209 -13.47 14.96 10.49
N ALA A 210 -14.73 15.35 10.22
CA ALA A 210 -15.05 16.24 9.09
C ALA A 210 -14.35 17.61 9.22
N THR A 211 -14.34 18.22 10.40
CA THR A 211 -13.60 19.46 10.64
C THR A 211 -12.09 19.28 10.43
N LEU A 212 -11.49 18.24 11.04
CA LEU A 212 -10.05 18.05 10.99
C LEU A 212 -9.54 17.69 9.58
N PHE A 213 -10.19 16.74 8.90
CA PHE A 213 -9.73 16.22 7.61
C PHE A 213 -10.34 16.95 6.41
N GLY A 214 -11.55 17.50 6.54
CA GLY A 214 -12.27 18.19 5.49
C GLY A 214 -12.00 19.70 5.42
N GLU A 215 -11.70 20.35 6.56
CA GLU A 215 -11.53 21.81 6.63
C GLU A 215 -10.11 22.21 7.06
N GLN A 216 -9.64 21.71 8.20
CA GLN A 216 -8.35 22.11 8.77
C GLN A 216 -7.18 21.58 7.92
N LEU A 217 -7.12 20.28 7.66
CA LEU A 217 -6.00 19.68 6.93
C LEU A 217 -5.79 20.30 5.54
N PRO A 218 -6.83 20.56 4.72
CA PRO A 218 -6.65 21.24 3.43
C PRO A 218 -6.22 22.70 3.55
N SER A 219 -6.61 23.41 4.61
CA SER A 219 -6.30 24.84 4.79
C SER A 219 -4.94 25.10 5.44
N THR A 220 -4.52 24.26 6.39
CA THR A 220 -3.28 24.45 7.16
C THR A 220 -2.17 23.48 6.79
N GLY A 221 -2.49 22.40 6.08
CA GLY A 221 -1.55 21.31 5.77
C GLY A 221 -1.28 20.35 6.95
N GLN A 222 -1.87 20.59 8.13
CA GLN A 222 -1.64 19.75 9.30
C GLN A 222 -2.82 19.65 10.28
N ILE A 223 -2.86 18.54 11.00
CA ILE A 223 -3.71 18.31 12.17
C ILE A 223 -2.79 18.19 13.39
N ASP A 224 -3.09 18.90 14.47
CA ASP A 224 -2.34 18.83 15.73
C ASP A 224 -3.26 18.30 16.83
N LEU A 225 -2.97 17.09 17.31
CA LEU A 225 -3.63 16.43 18.44
C LEU A 225 -2.70 16.30 19.65
N SER A 226 -1.54 16.97 19.67
CA SER A 226 -0.54 16.86 20.75
C SER A 226 -1.12 17.20 22.14
N ALA A 227 -2.03 18.16 22.19
CA ALA A 227 -2.73 18.59 23.41
C ALA A 227 -4.02 17.78 23.70
N ALA A 228 -4.47 16.93 22.78
CA ALA A 228 -5.70 16.15 22.95
C ALA A 228 -5.50 15.05 24.00
N THR A 229 -6.51 14.84 24.86
CA THR A 229 -6.46 13.79 25.89
C THR A 229 -6.47 12.41 25.26
N GLU A 230 -7.24 12.26 24.19
CA GLU A 230 -7.40 11.03 23.42
C GLU A 230 -6.08 10.59 22.78
N PHE A 231 -5.25 11.54 22.32
CA PHE A 231 -3.92 11.21 21.80
C PHE A 231 -2.98 10.70 22.90
N ARG A 232 -3.02 11.30 24.10
CA ARG A 232 -2.21 10.86 25.24
C ARG A 232 -2.53 9.44 25.70
N SER A 233 -3.80 9.00 25.60
CA SER A 233 -4.20 7.63 25.92
C SER A 233 -4.07 6.66 24.74
N ALA A 234 -3.93 7.15 23.50
CA ALA A 234 -3.98 6.36 22.28
C ALA A 234 -3.01 5.18 22.25
N SER A 235 -1.77 5.37 22.71
CA SER A 235 -0.77 4.29 22.71
C SER A 235 -1.19 3.16 23.64
N ALA A 236 -1.67 3.48 24.86
CA ALA A 236 -2.15 2.46 25.81
C ALA A 236 -3.45 1.80 25.34
N GLU A 237 -4.36 2.57 24.74
CA GLU A 237 -5.67 2.10 24.32
C GLU A 237 -5.59 1.23 23.05
N PHE A 238 -4.86 1.69 22.04
CA PHE A 238 -4.81 1.08 20.71
C PHE A 238 -3.55 0.26 20.43
N GLY A 239 -2.51 0.39 21.27
CA GLY A 239 -1.28 -0.40 21.17
C GLY A 239 -0.37 -0.01 20.01
N PHE A 240 -0.48 1.21 19.48
CA PHE A 240 0.41 1.65 18.41
C PHE A 240 1.78 2.10 18.94
N VAL A 241 2.80 1.71 18.19
CA VAL A 241 4.21 2.13 18.33
C VAL A 241 4.72 2.44 16.94
N ALA A 242 5.59 3.42 16.77
CA ALA A 242 6.13 3.75 15.45
C ALA A 242 7.64 3.92 15.49
N GLY A 243 8.28 3.58 14.37
CA GLY A 243 9.68 3.86 14.10
C GLY A 243 9.90 4.06 12.60
N SER A 244 11.07 4.59 12.27
CA SER A 244 11.48 4.87 10.90
C SER A 244 12.79 4.19 10.54
N SER A 245 13.03 4.05 9.24
CA SER A 245 14.20 3.41 8.66
C SER A 245 14.73 4.24 7.48
N THR A 246 16.05 4.34 7.37
CA THR A 246 16.73 4.99 6.26
C THR A 246 17.17 3.97 5.20
N HIS A 247 17.58 4.45 4.02
CA HIS A 247 18.14 3.60 2.97
C HIS A 247 19.34 2.80 3.45
N ALA A 248 20.25 3.41 4.19
CA ALA A 248 21.39 2.72 4.77
C ALA A 248 20.95 1.64 5.78
N ASP A 249 19.86 1.87 6.53
CA ASP A 249 19.30 0.87 7.43
C ASP A 249 18.73 -0.32 6.67
N ARG A 250 17.98 -0.09 5.58
CA ARG A 250 17.45 -1.15 4.73
C ARG A 250 18.56 -2.01 4.14
N LEU A 251 19.59 -1.41 3.54
CA LEU A 251 20.70 -2.15 2.94
C LEU A 251 21.43 -3.02 3.98
N ARG A 252 21.72 -2.45 5.16
CA ARG A 252 22.33 -3.21 6.27
C ARG A 252 21.44 -4.37 6.73
N THR A 253 20.14 -4.14 6.83
CA THR A 253 19.17 -5.14 7.26
C THR A 253 19.06 -6.28 6.25
N ILE A 254 18.96 -5.97 4.95
CA ILE A 254 18.94 -6.97 3.87
C ILE A 254 20.23 -7.81 3.90
N ALA A 255 21.39 -7.16 3.98
CA ALA A 255 22.68 -7.83 3.99
C ALA A 255 22.86 -8.73 5.23
N ALA A 256 22.43 -8.26 6.41
CA ALA A 256 22.49 -9.02 7.65
C ALA A 256 21.59 -10.26 7.59
N TRP A 257 20.32 -10.12 7.20
CA TRP A 257 19.40 -11.26 7.09
C TRP A 257 19.83 -12.28 6.04
N HIS A 258 20.36 -11.82 4.91
CA HIS A 258 20.90 -12.71 3.89
C HIS A 258 22.10 -13.51 4.41
N ARG A 259 23.02 -12.88 5.14
CA ARG A 259 24.23 -13.51 5.66
C ARG A 259 23.96 -14.41 6.87
N GLU A 260 23.12 -13.98 7.80
CA GLU A 260 22.99 -14.58 9.13
C GLU A 260 21.83 -15.56 9.23
N ALA A 261 20.75 -15.32 8.49
CA ALA A 261 19.55 -16.17 8.48
C ALA A 261 19.37 -16.93 7.15
N ALA A 262 20.20 -16.67 6.13
CA ALA A 262 20.01 -17.18 4.76
C ALA A 262 18.63 -16.84 4.19
N VAL A 263 18.03 -15.73 4.63
CA VAL A 263 16.74 -15.22 4.15
C VAL A 263 16.99 -13.91 3.41
N LEU A 264 16.62 -13.87 2.14
CA LEU A 264 16.65 -12.64 1.35
C LEU A 264 15.29 -11.94 1.45
N VAL A 265 15.30 -10.68 1.89
CA VAL A 265 14.11 -9.85 2.04
C VAL A 265 14.16 -8.64 1.14
N ASP A 266 12.99 -8.14 0.76
CA ASP A 266 12.84 -6.92 -0.02
C ASP A 266 13.06 -5.66 0.87
N PRO A 267 13.27 -4.47 0.28
CA PRO A 267 13.49 -3.24 1.05
C PRO A 267 12.33 -2.82 1.94
N HIS A 268 11.07 -3.14 1.61
CA HIS A 268 9.92 -2.82 2.47
C HIS A 268 9.91 -3.73 3.71
N THR A 269 10.14 -5.02 3.52
CA THR A 269 10.28 -5.96 4.64
C THR A 269 11.49 -5.62 5.51
N ALA A 270 12.57 -5.12 4.92
CA ALA A 270 13.73 -4.62 5.65
C ALA A 270 13.40 -3.38 6.53
N ASP A 271 12.53 -2.46 6.09
CA ASP A 271 12.03 -1.38 6.96
C ASP A 271 11.35 -1.96 8.22
N GLY A 272 10.48 -2.96 8.03
CA GLY A 272 9.79 -3.65 9.13
C GLY A 272 10.74 -4.39 10.07
N LEU A 273 11.69 -5.15 9.52
CA LEU A 273 12.67 -5.90 10.31
C LEU A 273 13.57 -5.00 11.14
N LYS A 274 14.00 -3.86 10.58
CA LYS A 274 14.78 -2.88 11.31
C LYS A 274 14.00 -2.30 12.49
N VAL A 275 12.78 -1.81 12.24
CA VAL A 275 11.95 -1.19 13.29
C VAL A 275 11.51 -2.23 14.33
N ALA A 276 11.26 -3.48 13.93
CA ALA A 276 11.04 -4.58 14.86
C ALA A 276 12.26 -4.87 15.73
N GLY A 277 13.48 -4.79 15.17
CA GLY A 277 14.73 -4.88 15.92
C GLY A 277 14.85 -3.76 16.96
N ASP A 278 14.54 -2.51 16.58
CA ASP A 278 14.51 -1.36 17.49
C ASP A 278 13.44 -1.49 18.58
N TYR A 279 12.30 -2.10 18.26
CA TYR A 279 11.27 -2.42 19.25
C TYR A 279 11.78 -3.46 20.27
N LEU A 280 12.40 -4.55 19.79
CA LEU A 280 12.90 -5.64 20.62
C LEU A 280 14.09 -5.23 21.51
N ASN A 281 14.94 -4.31 21.03
CA ASN A 281 16.11 -3.85 21.78
C ASN A 281 15.81 -2.68 22.74
N GLY A 282 14.56 -2.23 22.81
CA GLY A 282 14.12 -1.13 23.68
C GLY A 282 14.48 0.28 23.17
N ALA A 283 14.83 0.43 21.89
CA ALA A 283 15.05 1.75 21.28
C ALA A 283 13.74 2.50 20.99
N LEU A 284 12.59 1.82 20.98
CA LEU A 284 11.27 2.44 20.91
C LEU A 284 10.65 2.66 22.31
N PRO A 285 9.69 3.59 22.47
CA PRO A 285 9.15 3.99 23.79
C PRO A 285 8.48 2.87 24.59
N VAL A 286 8.05 1.81 23.92
CA VAL A 286 7.47 0.61 24.52
C VAL A 286 7.98 -0.63 23.81
N SER A 287 8.09 -1.72 24.57
CA SER A 287 8.42 -3.06 24.09
C SER A 287 7.45 -4.06 24.73
N GLY A 288 7.50 -5.31 24.33
CA GLY A 288 6.65 -6.38 24.84
C GLY A 288 7.40 -7.70 24.82
N ASP A 289 6.98 -8.63 25.67
CA ASP A 289 7.70 -9.88 25.91
C ASP A 289 7.31 -11.00 24.92
N GLY A 290 6.24 -10.78 24.13
CA GLY A 290 5.73 -11.73 23.15
C GLY A 290 6.55 -11.78 21.85
N PRO A 291 6.28 -12.78 20.99
CA PRO A 291 6.91 -12.86 19.68
C PRO A 291 6.48 -11.67 18.80
N VAL A 292 7.42 -11.22 17.95
CA VAL A 292 7.18 -10.15 16.98
C VAL A 292 7.08 -10.74 15.58
N ILE A 293 5.95 -10.50 14.93
CA ILE A 293 5.69 -10.92 13.55
C ILE A 293 5.95 -9.72 12.64
N VAL A 294 6.85 -9.85 11.66
CA VAL A 294 7.06 -8.82 10.64
C VAL A 294 6.37 -9.22 9.35
N LEU A 295 5.54 -8.34 8.79
CA LEU A 295 4.83 -8.62 7.55
C LEU A 295 5.76 -8.45 6.35
N GLU A 296 6.06 -9.55 5.65
CA GLU A 296 6.71 -9.52 4.35
C GLU A 296 5.72 -9.02 3.28
N THR A 297 5.95 -7.81 2.76
CA THR A 297 4.95 -7.13 1.90
C THR A 297 5.24 -7.29 0.41
N ALA A 298 6.44 -7.71 0.04
CA ALA A 298 6.82 -7.98 -1.34
C ALA A 298 7.96 -9.00 -1.43
N LEU A 299 8.14 -9.56 -2.62
CA LEU A 299 9.26 -10.46 -2.90
C LEU A 299 10.50 -9.65 -3.32
N PRO A 300 11.73 -10.09 -2.95
CA PRO A 300 12.98 -9.39 -3.30
C PRO A 300 13.16 -9.12 -4.80
N VAL A 301 12.71 -10.04 -5.66
CA VAL A 301 12.80 -9.93 -7.13
C VAL A 301 12.14 -8.65 -7.68
N LYS A 302 11.17 -8.08 -6.96
CA LYS A 302 10.48 -6.84 -7.35
C LYS A 302 11.37 -5.60 -7.21
N PHE A 303 12.45 -5.66 -6.43
CA PHE A 303 13.30 -4.52 -6.09
C PHE A 303 14.78 -4.80 -6.32
N SER A 304 15.10 -5.36 -7.50
CA SER A 304 16.43 -5.85 -7.86
C SER A 304 17.57 -4.84 -7.65
N ALA A 305 17.33 -3.53 -7.86
CA ALA A 305 18.35 -2.50 -7.65
C ALA A 305 18.82 -2.44 -6.18
N ALA A 306 17.88 -2.35 -5.24
CA ALA A 306 18.19 -2.31 -3.80
C ALA A 306 18.82 -3.62 -3.32
N ILE A 307 18.39 -4.76 -3.87
CA ILE A 307 19.00 -6.06 -3.58
C ILE A 307 20.45 -6.10 -4.08
N THR A 308 20.68 -5.73 -5.33
CA THR A 308 22.02 -5.73 -5.93
C THR A 308 22.97 -4.83 -5.16
N GLU A 309 22.50 -3.67 -4.70
CA GLU A 309 23.28 -2.79 -3.85
C GLU A 309 23.61 -3.42 -2.49
N ALA A 310 22.64 -4.10 -1.85
CA ALA A 310 22.83 -4.69 -0.53
C ALA A 310 23.74 -5.92 -0.52
N ILE A 311 23.66 -6.79 -1.54
CA ILE A 311 24.33 -8.10 -1.53
C ILE A 311 25.25 -8.36 -2.73
N GLY A 312 25.36 -7.40 -3.66
CA GLY A 312 26.29 -7.46 -4.80
C GLY A 312 25.76 -8.18 -6.05
N HIS A 313 24.55 -8.74 -6.01
CA HIS A 313 23.91 -9.40 -7.16
C HIS A 313 22.37 -9.31 -7.07
N PRO A 314 21.64 -9.44 -8.19
CA PRO A 314 20.18 -9.38 -8.17
C PRO A 314 19.56 -10.55 -7.38
N ALA A 315 18.33 -10.35 -6.92
CA ALA A 315 17.53 -11.43 -6.35
C ALA A 315 17.24 -12.51 -7.41
N PRO A 316 17.27 -13.80 -7.04
CA PRO A 316 16.83 -14.85 -7.95
C PRO A 316 15.34 -14.70 -8.28
N VAL A 317 14.98 -14.94 -9.53
CA VAL A 317 13.57 -15.02 -9.93
C VAL A 317 13.01 -16.34 -9.40
N PRO A 318 11.92 -16.33 -8.59
CA PRO A 318 11.31 -17.56 -8.11
C PRO A 318 10.88 -18.46 -9.28
N GLU A 319 11.02 -19.78 -9.13
CA GLU A 319 10.74 -20.76 -10.21
C GLU A 319 9.35 -20.60 -10.83
N LYS A 320 8.34 -20.32 -10.00
CA LYS A 320 6.96 -20.06 -10.44
C LYS A 320 6.82 -18.87 -11.41
N PHE A 321 7.83 -18.00 -11.48
CA PHE A 321 7.91 -16.85 -12.37
C PHE A 321 9.03 -16.97 -13.41
N ALA A 322 9.71 -18.12 -13.53
CA ALA A 322 10.87 -18.27 -14.41
C ALA A 322 10.53 -17.98 -15.89
N HIS A 323 9.33 -18.39 -16.33
CA HIS A 323 8.82 -18.18 -17.69
C HIS A 323 8.12 -16.83 -17.88
N LEU A 324 7.90 -16.07 -16.80
CA LEU A 324 7.11 -14.83 -16.85
C LEU A 324 7.73 -13.79 -17.78
N LEU A 325 9.07 -13.73 -17.80
CA LEU A 325 9.83 -12.80 -18.63
C LEU A 325 9.77 -13.14 -20.12
N ASP A 326 9.49 -14.40 -20.47
CA ASP A 326 9.43 -14.91 -21.85
C ASP A 326 8.04 -14.76 -22.47
N LEU A 327 7.01 -14.40 -21.69
CA LEU A 327 5.65 -14.26 -22.18
C LEU A 327 5.49 -13.02 -23.08
N PRO A 328 4.65 -13.10 -24.12
CA PRO A 328 4.30 -11.95 -24.94
C PRO A 328 3.74 -10.81 -24.08
N ARG A 329 4.11 -9.57 -24.42
CA ARG A 329 3.59 -8.38 -23.74
C ARG A 329 2.40 -7.80 -24.51
N HIS A 330 1.30 -7.58 -23.81
CA HIS A 330 0.05 -7.03 -24.32
C HIS A 330 -0.15 -5.63 -23.73
N THR A 331 0.10 -4.59 -24.52
CA THR A 331 -0.09 -3.19 -24.10
C THR A 331 -0.63 -2.33 -25.23
N VAL A 332 -1.44 -1.34 -24.89
CA VAL A 332 -1.89 -0.28 -25.81
C VAL A 332 -1.16 1.02 -25.46
N PRO A 333 -0.29 1.55 -26.34
CA PRO A 333 0.34 2.84 -26.12
C PRO A 333 -0.64 3.99 -26.39
N ILE A 334 -0.64 5.01 -25.53
CA ILE A 334 -1.35 6.29 -25.76
C ILE A 334 -0.44 7.47 -25.39
N GLY A 335 -0.79 8.66 -25.86
CA GLY A 335 -0.24 9.92 -25.36
C GLY A 335 -0.79 10.31 -23.99
N ASN A 336 -0.29 11.41 -23.42
CA ASN A 336 -0.85 12.00 -22.22
C ASN A 336 -2.11 12.84 -22.56
N ASP A 337 -3.17 12.16 -23.03
CA ASP A 337 -4.41 12.78 -23.48
C ASP A 337 -5.64 12.02 -22.92
N ALA A 338 -6.51 12.76 -22.21
CA ALA A 338 -7.69 12.21 -21.58
C ALA A 338 -8.78 11.80 -22.60
N GLU A 339 -8.89 12.49 -23.73
CA GLU A 339 -9.86 12.16 -24.77
C GLU A 339 -9.40 10.94 -25.57
N GLU A 340 -8.09 10.77 -25.80
CA GLU A 340 -7.53 9.53 -26.34
C GLU A 340 -7.84 8.33 -25.43
N LEU A 341 -7.65 8.49 -24.10
CA LEU A 341 -8.00 7.46 -23.12
C LEU A 341 -9.50 7.12 -23.13
N LYS A 342 -10.37 8.13 -23.17
CA LYS A 342 -11.84 7.93 -23.25
C LYS A 342 -12.23 7.20 -24.53
N ALA A 343 -11.63 7.54 -25.67
CA ALA A 343 -11.86 6.89 -26.94
C ALA A 343 -11.45 5.41 -26.91
N LEU A 344 -10.29 5.10 -26.30
CA LEU A 344 -9.83 3.72 -26.11
C LEU A 344 -10.81 2.91 -25.24
N ILE A 345 -11.25 3.47 -24.10
CA ILE A 345 -12.21 2.82 -23.20
C ILE A 345 -13.52 2.54 -23.95
N ALA A 346 -14.08 3.54 -24.63
CA ALA A 346 -15.33 3.41 -25.37
C ALA A 346 -15.22 2.40 -26.52
N GLY A 347 -14.11 2.41 -27.26
CA GLY A 347 -13.86 1.47 -28.35
C GLY A 347 -13.71 0.03 -27.87
N THR A 348 -13.09 -0.17 -26.71
CA THR A 348 -12.86 -1.51 -26.14
C THR A 348 -14.14 -2.12 -25.55
N LEU A 349 -14.97 -1.31 -24.88
CA LEU A 349 -16.21 -1.78 -24.28
C LEU A 349 -17.34 -1.96 -25.32
N GLY A 350 -17.17 -1.40 -26.52
CA GLY A 350 -18.17 -1.44 -27.59
C GLY A 350 -19.33 -0.47 -27.35
N THR A 351 -20.05 -0.08 -28.40
CA THR A 351 -21.28 0.70 -28.25
C THR A 351 -22.38 -0.18 -27.69
N SER A 352 -22.73 0.00 -26.41
CA SER A 352 -24.00 -0.47 -25.86
C SER A 352 -25.19 0.06 -26.66
#